data_AF-A0A3E2DAQ2-F1
#
_entry.id   AF-A0A3E2DAQ2-F1
#
_cell.length_a   1.000
_cell.length_b   1.000
_cell.length_c   1.000
_cell.angle_alpha   90.00
_cell.angle_beta   90.00
_cell.angle_gamma   90.00
#
_symmetry.space_group_name_H-M   'P 1'
#
loop_
_entity.id
_entity.type
_entity.pdbx_description
1 polymer ?
#
loop_
_entity_poly.entity_id
_entity_poly.type
_entity_poly.pdbx_seq_one_letter_code
_entity_poly.pdbx_strand_id
1 'polypeptide(L)'
;MKSKKWIFAATIVILGLISLLYVGYKTNNVRFGIIRDDLPTLVSGDYKNNDNLSLKPGVYAIYAKRGKGEIRFAGKLYKLDDALFVRAQKQPGNVKNAVIYEESPKIFIGEDSKISVKGDRKFLVSFVKR
;
A
#
# COMPACT_ATOMS: atom_id res chain seq x y z
N MET A 1 -3.93 52.91 27.56
CA MET A 1 -4.19 51.47 27.82
C MET A 1 -4.83 50.71 26.62
N LYS A 2 -4.52 51.07 25.36
CA LYS A 2 -5.13 50.44 24.16
C LYS A 2 -4.22 49.42 23.45
N SER A 3 -2.89 49.45 23.66
CA SER A 3 -1.93 48.63 22.92
C SER A 3 -1.91 47.13 23.33
N LYS A 4 -2.13 46.82 24.62
CA LYS A 4 -2.05 45.43 25.13
C LYS A 4 -3.14 44.48 24.57
N LYS A 5 -4.33 45.00 24.22
CA LYS A 5 -5.45 44.19 23.71
C LYS A 5 -5.19 43.67 22.29
N TRP A 6 -4.53 44.47 21.45
CA TRP A 6 -4.17 44.07 20.08
C TRP A 6 -3.08 43.00 20.07
N ILE A 7 -2.12 43.09 20.98
CA ILE A 7 -1.07 42.06 21.14
C ILE A 7 -1.70 40.73 21.56
N PHE A 8 -2.65 40.77 22.51
CA PHE A 8 -3.35 39.56 22.96
C PHE A 8 -4.20 38.92 21.86
N ALA A 9 -4.92 39.74 21.09
CA ALA A 9 -5.68 39.28 19.93
C ALA A 9 -4.77 38.67 18.86
N ALA A 10 -3.62 39.30 18.58
CA ALA A 10 -2.65 38.78 17.62
C ALA A 10 -2.07 37.43 18.05
N THR A 11 -1.77 37.24 19.34
CA THR A 11 -1.28 35.97 19.87
C THR A 11 -2.30 34.84 19.70
N ILE A 12 -3.59 35.10 19.93
CA ILE A 12 -4.66 34.10 19.76
C ILE A 12 -4.80 33.71 18.29
N VAL A 13 -4.74 34.67 17.36
CA VAL A 13 -4.81 34.41 15.92
C VAL A 13 -3.62 33.57 15.44
N ILE A 14 -2.40 33.89 15.92
CA ILE A 14 -1.18 33.13 15.58
C ILE A 14 -1.25 31.70 16.13
N LEU A 15 -1.67 31.51 17.38
CA LEU A 15 -1.87 30.17 17.96
C LEU A 15 -2.94 29.37 17.21
N GLY A 16 -4.01 30.02 16.77
CA GLY A 16 -5.02 29.42 15.91
C GLY A 16 -4.45 28.95 14.57
N LEU A 17 -3.63 29.78 13.92
CA LEU A 17 -2.97 29.43 12.65
C LEU A 17 -1.99 28.26 12.81
N ILE A 18 -1.18 28.27 13.87
CA ILE A 18 -0.24 27.17 14.18
C ILE A 18 -1.00 25.88 14.45
N SER A 19 -2.13 25.95 15.15
CA SER A 19 -2.99 24.78 15.42
C SER A 19 -3.63 24.25 14.13
N LEU A 20 -4.05 25.13 13.22
CA LEU A 20 -4.60 24.74 11.91
C LEU A 20 -3.53 24.07 11.03
N LEU A 21 -2.31 24.62 11.02
CA LEU A 21 -1.14 24.05 10.35
C LEU A 21 -0.76 22.70 10.96
N TYR A 22 -0.76 22.58 12.29
CA TYR A 22 -0.45 21.35 13.00
C TYR A 22 -1.51 20.27 12.76
N VAL A 23 -2.80 20.64 12.77
CA VAL A 23 -3.90 19.73 12.43
C VAL A 23 -3.76 19.29 10.97
N GLY A 24 -3.56 20.20 10.01
CA GLY A 24 -3.31 19.85 8.60
C GLY A 24 -2.09 18.94 8.40
N TYR A 25 -1.01 19.17 9.14
CA TYR A 25 0.18 18.32 9.14
C TYR A 25 -0.07 16.95 9.79
N LYS A 26 -0.97 16.88 10.79
CA LYS A 26 -1.39 15.62 11.42
C LYS A 26 -2.47 14.87 10.64
N THR A 27 -3.33 15.54 9.87
CA THR A 27 -4.23 14.89 8.90
C THR A 27 -3.45 14.36 7.70
N ASN A 28 -2.31 14.96 7.34
CA ASN A 28 -1.33 14.32 6.45
C ASN A 28 -0.60 13.12 7.11
N ASN A 29 -0.68 12.97 8.43
CA ASN A 29 -0.29 11.75 9.15
C ASN A 29 -1.44 10.78 9.38
N VAL A 30 -2.63 11.01 8.77
CA VAL A 30 -3.38 9.85 8.33
C VAL A 30 -2.49 9.22 7.27
N ARG A 31 -1.83 8.12 7.61
CA ARG A 31 -1.19 7.21 6.65
C ARG A 31 -2.29 6.61 5.76
N PHE A 32 -2.95 7.44 4.98
CA PHE A 32 -3.32 7.05 3.64
C PHE A 32 -1.97 6.82 2.99
N GLY A 33 -1.58 5.55 2.87
CA GLY A 33 -0.39 5.18 2.12
C GLY A 33 -0.51 5.87 0.78
N ILE A 34 0.19 6.98 0.62
CA ILE A 34 0.57 7.49 -0.67
C ILE A 34 1.45 6.37 -1.17
N ILE A 35 0.84 5.41 -1.87
CA ILE A 35 1.53 4.37 -2.62
C ILE A 35 2.16 5.14 -3.79
N ARG A 36 3.24 5.85 -3.49
CA ARG A 36 4.32 5.93 -4.43
C ARG A 36 4.92 4.53 -4.49
N ASP A 37 5.36 4.19 -5.69
CA ASP A 37 6.14 3.00 -6.04
C ASP A 37 5.26 1.82 -6.47
N ASP A 38 5.05 1.72 -7.79
CA ASP A 38 4.57 0.52 -8.47
C ASP A 38 5.40 -0.68 -7.97
N LEU A 39 4.84 -1.45 -7.02
CA LEU A 39 5.45 -2.69 -6.57
C LEU A 39 5.60 -3.62 -7.78
N PRO A 40 6.71 -4.38 -7.85
CA PRO A 40 7.04 -5.18 -9.02
C PRO A 40 5.86 -6.07 -9.41
N THR A 41 5.51 -6.03 -10.70
CA THR A 41 4.50 -6.92 -11.26
C THR A 41 5.21 -8.16 -11.77
N LEU A 42 4.86 -9.32 -11.22
CA LEU A 42 5.43 -10.61 -11.57
C LEU A 42 4.59 -11.28 -12.64
N VAL A 43 5.29 -11.89 -13.60
CA VAL A 43 4.71 -12.84 -14.56
C VAL A 43 4.89 -14.25 -14.01
N SER A 44 4.44 -15.27 -14.75
CA SER A 44 4.72 -16.66 -14.37
C SER A 44 6.24 -16.92 -14.39
N GLY A 45 6.76 -17.47 -13.30
CA GLY A 45 8.19 -17.70 -13.10
C GLY A 45 8.53 -17.90 -11.62
N ASP A 46 9.80 -18.22 -11.36
CA ASP A 46 10.32 -18.39 -10.00
C ASP A 46 11.17 -17.18 -9.61
N TYR A 47 10.87 -16.63 -8.42
CA TYR A 47 11.46 -15.42 -7.89
C TYR A 47 12.09 -15.69 -6.53
N LYS A 48 13.27 -15.13 -6.31
CA LYS A 48 13.96 -15.08 -5.03
C LYS A 48 14.23 -13.61 -4.68
N ASN A 49 13.83 -13.22 -3.48
CA ASN A 49 14.10 -11.88 -2.96
C ASN A 49 15.62 -11.66 -2.86
N ASN A 50 16.08 -10.43 -3.13
CA ASN A 50 17.49 -10.04 -3.28
C ASN A 50 18.25 -10.67 -4.46
N ASP A 51 17.59 -11.41 -5.34
CA ASP A 51 18.16 -11.95 -6.57
C ASP A 51 17.46 -11.31 -7.79
N ASN A 52 16.29 -11.84 -8.14
CA ASN A 52 15.46 -11.35 -9.25
C ASN A 52 14.16 -10.65 -8.79
N LEU A 53 14.02 -10.45 -7.48
CA LEU A 53 12.95 -9.67 -6.84
C LEU A 53 13.58 -8.76 -5.79
N SER A 54 13.25 -7.46 -5.80
CA SER A 54 13.76 -6.50 -4.83
C SER A 54 12.62 -5.92 -4.01
N LEU A 55 12.22 -6.65 -2.96
CA LEU A 55 11.22 -6.21 -2.00
C LEU A 55 11.85 -6.06 -0.61
N LYS A 56 11.65 -4.90 0.01
CA LYS A 56 12.08 -4.69 1.40
C LYS A 56 11.38 -5.71 2.31
N PRO A 57 12.05 -6.24 3.35
CA PRO A 57 11.40 -7.16 4.28
C PRO A 57 10.09 -6.59 4.87
N GLY A 58 9.08 -7.45 5.05
CA GLY A 58 7.81 -7.07 5.66
C GLY A 58 6.60 -7.87 5.17
N VAL A 59 5.43 -7.51 5.68
CA VAL A 59 4.15 -8.13 5.30
C VAL A 59 3.57 -7.46 4.07
N TYR A 60 3.33 -8.25 3.03
CA TYR A 60 2.72 -7.82 1.78
C TYR A 60 1.41 -8.58 1.54
N ALA A 61 0.42 -7.85 1.04
CA ALA A 61 -0.74 -8.44 0.41
C ALA A 61 -0.42 -8.82 -1.04
N ILE A 62 -0.70 -10.06 -1.43
CA ILE A 62 -0.52 -10.55 -2.81
C ILE A 62 -1.86 -10.59 -3.54
N TYR A 63 -1.91 -10.03 -4.75
CA TYR A 63 -3.12 -10.01 -5.55
C TYR A 63 -2.82 -10.19 -7.04
N ALA A 64 -3.78 -10.73 -7.79
CA ALA A 64 -3.69 -10.75 -9.24
C ALA A 64 -4.14 -9.40 -9.80
N LYS A 65 -3.24 -8.74 -10.52
CA LYS A 65 -3.54 -7.52 -11.28
C LYS A 65 -4.28 -7.86 -12.57
N ARG A 66 -4.10 -9.09 -13.09
CA ARG A 66 -4.77 -9.60 -14.29
C ARG A 66 -4.74 -11.12 -14.32
N GLY A 67 -5.83 -11.72 -14.80
CA GLY A 67 -5.93 -13.15 -15.03
C GLY A 67 -6.05 -13.98 -13.76
N LYS A 68 -5.94 -15.30 -13.93
CA LYS A 68 -6.04 -16.28 -12.86
C LYS A 68 -4.80 -17.16 -12.82
N GLY A 69 -4.40 -17.53 -11.61
CA GLY A 69 -3.24 -18.38 -11.41
C GLY A 69 -3.02 -18.73 -9.95
N GLU A 70 -1.84 -19.24 -9.68
CA GLU A 70 -1.44 -19.76 -8.39
C GLU A 70 -0.07 -19.23 -8.02
N ILE A 71 0.12 -18.94 -6.74
CA ILE A 71 1.40 -18.56 -6.14
C ILE A 71 1.77 -19.60 -5.11
N ARG A 72 3.01 -20.09 -5.15
CA ARG A 72 3.59 -20.88 -4.06
C ARG A 72 4.58 -20.03 -3.27
N PHE A 73 4.37 -19.98 -1.97
CA PHE A 73 5.20 -19.24 -1.04
C PHE A 73 5.33 -19.99 0.28
N ALA A 74 6.57 -20.22 0.75
CA ALA A 74 6.84 -20.93 2.01
C ALA A 74 6.06 -22.26 2.15
N GLY A 75 5.97 -23.03 1.06
CA GLY A 75 5.23 -24.30 1.01
C GLY A 75 3.70 -24.19 0.93
N LYS A 76 3.14 -22.98 1.01
CA LYS A 76 1.69 -22.72 0.86
C LYS A 76 1.33 -22.35 -0.57
N LEU A 77 0.17 -22.80 -1.03
CA LEU A 77 -0.41 -22.48 -2.32
C LEU A 77 -1.52 -21.44 -2.16
N TYR A 78 -1.44 -20.34 -2.90
CA TYR A 78 -2.43 -19.27 -2.95
C TYR A 78 -3.02 -19.21 -4.35
N LYS A 79 -4.34 -19.42 -4.47
CA LYS A 79 -5.06 -19.24 -5.74
C LYS A 79 -5.51 -17.79 -5.83
N LEU A 80 -5.15 -17.11 -6.91
CA LEU A 80 -5.49 -15.72 -7.13
C LEU A 80 -6.25 -15.55 -8.44
N ASP A 81 -7.18 -14.60 -8.43
CA ASP A 81 -7.90 -14.10 -9.61
C ASP A 81 -7.95 -12.57 -9.56
N ASP A 82 -8.24 -11.96 -10.71
CA ASP A 82 -8.29 -10.52 -10.86
C ASP A 82 -9.62 -9.89 -10.43
N ALA A 83 -10.58 -10.67 -9.93
CA ALA A 83 -11.88 -10.14 -9.52
C ALA A 83 -11.74 -9.17 -8.34
N LEU A 84 -10.82 -9.44 -7.40
CA LEU A 84 -10.53 -8.53 -6.29
C LEU A 84 -9.98 -7.19 -6.82
N PHE A 85 -9.03 -7.23 -7.76
CA PHE A 85 -8.46 -6.03 -8.36
C PHE A 85 -9.51 -5.24 -9.13
N VAL A 86 -10.31 -5.91 -9.97
CA VAL A 86 -11.40 -5.29 -10.74
C VAL A 86 -12.43 -4.64 -9.81
N ARG A 87 -12.77 -5.29 -8.69
CA ARG A 87 -13.69 -4.73 -7.68
C ARG A 87 -13.08 -3.52 -6.99
N ALA A 88 -11.82 -3.61 -6.56
CA ALA A 88 -11.12 -2.52 -5.90
C ALA A 88 -10.97 -1.29 -6.81
N GLN A 89 -10.79 -1.48 -8.12
CA GLN A 89 -10.68 -0.37 -9.08
C GLN A 89 -11.96 0.47 -9.22
N LYS A 90 -13.13 -0.09 -8.90
CA LYS A 90 -14.41 0.64 -8.86
C LYS A 90 -14.56 1.53 -7.63
N GLN A 91 -13.69 1.38 -6.63
CA GLN A 91 -13.73 2.17 -5.40
C GLN A 91 -13.01 3.52 -5.57
N PRO A 92 -13.32 4.52 -4.73
CA PRO A 92 -12.60 5.78 -4.70
C PRO A 92 -11.08 5.59 -4.55
N GLY A 93 -10.27 6.45 -5.20
CA GLY A 93 -8.82 6.27 -5.33
C GLY A 93 -8.06 6.05 -4.01
N ASN A 94 -8.52 6.67 -2.92
CA ASN A 94 -7.95 6.57 -1.59
C ASN A 94 -8.21 5.22 -0.87
N VAL A 95 -9.19 4.44 -1.30
CA VAL A 95 -9.54 3.15 -0.67
C VAL A 95 -9.17 1.93 -1.50
N LYS A 96 -8.81 2.10 -2.79
CA LYS A 96 -8.47 0.98 -3.69
C LYS A 96 -7.43 0.03 -3.09
N ASN A 97 -6.32 0.59 -2.62
CA ASN A 97 -5.21 -0.18 -2.07
C ASN A 97 -5.52 -0.76 -0.68
N ALA A 98 -6.37 -0.07 0.10
CA ALA A 98 -6.82 -0.57 1.38
C ALA A 98 -7.68 -1.83 1.21
N VAL A 99 -8.63 -1.81 0.25
CA VAL A 99 -9.47 -2.98 -0.08
C VAL A 99 -8.59 -4.15 -0.52
N ILE A 100 -7.63 -3.91 -1.43
CA ILE A 100 -6.69 -4.96 -1.87
C ILE A 100 -5.90 -5.51 -0.68
N TYR A 101 -5.37 -4.67 0.19
CA TYR A 101 -4.56 -5.12 1.33
C TYR A 101 -5.36 -5.95 2.35
N GLU A 102 -6.58 -5.53 2.65
CA GLU A 102 -7.40 -6.18 3.67
C GLU A 102 -7.95 -7.53 3.19
N GLU A 103 -8.44 -7.62 1.95
CA GLU A 103 -9.06 -8.84 1.39
C GLU A 103 -8.05 -9.84 0.79
N SER A 104 -6.84 -9.41 0.45
CA SER A 104 -5.83 -10.31 -0.14
C SER A 104 -5.12 -11.18 0.90
N PRO A 105 -4.60 -12.35 0.50
CA PRO A 105 -3.68 -13.13 1.31
C PRO A 105 -2.43 -12.31 1.67
N LYS A 106 -2.04 -12.40 2.94
CA LYS A 106 -0.88 -11.69 3.48
C LYS A 106 0.29 -12.66 3.61
N ILE A 107 1.43 -12.31 3.02
CA ILE A 107 2.67 -13.07 3.09
C ILE A 107 3.77 -12.21 3.70
N PHE A 108 4.63 -12.83 4.50
CA PHE A 108 5.82 -12.18 5.02
C PHE A 108 6.99 -12.43 4.08
N ILE A 109 7.51 -11.39 3.45
CA ILE A 109 8.68 -11.46 2.58
C ILE A 109 9.90 -11.08 3.42
N GLY A 110 10.82 -12.03 3.60
CA GLY A 110 12.16 -11.81 4.15
C GLY A 110 13.23 -11.76 3.05
N GLU A 111 14.50 -11.64 3.44
CA GLU A 111 15.63 -11.46 2.51
C GLU A 111 15.82 -12.63 1.53
N ASP A 112 15.62 -13.88 1.96
CA ASP A 112 15.78 -15.08 1.11
C ASP A 112 14.46 -15.71 0.66
N SER A 113 13.37 -14.94 0.71
CA SER A 113 12.05 -15.45 0.39
C SER A 113 11.92 -15.86 -1.09
N LYS A 114 11.35 -17.06 -1.31
CA LYS A 114 11.11 -17.62 -2.65
C LYS A 114 9.61 -17.62 -2.98
N ILE A 115 9.27 -17.09 -4.16
CA ILE A 115 7.92 -16.99 -4.68
C ILE A 115 7.91 -17.69 -6.05
N SER A 116 7.03 -18.67 -6.22
CA SER A 116 6.78 -19.27 -7.54
C SER A 116 5.41 -18.83 -8.03
N VAL A 117 5.35 -18.28 -9.23
CA VAL A 117 4.13 -17.77 -9.86
C VAL A 117 3.81 -18.66 -11.05
N LYS A 118 2.60 -19.22 -11.10
CA LYS A 118 2.14 -20.05 -12.20
C LYS A 118 0.73 -19.68 -12.59
N GLY A 119 0.53 -19.22 -13.82
CA GLY A 119 -0.80 -18.94 -14.35
C GLY A 119 -0.78 -18.83 -15.87
N ASP A 120 -1.89 -18.33 -16.41
CA ASP A 120 -2.04 -18.15 -17.84
C ASP A 120 -1.05 -17.12 -18.40
N ARG A 121 -0.89 -17.06 -19.74
CA ARG A 121 0.02 -16.10 -20.42
C ARG A 121 -0.18 -14.63 -20.03
N LYS A 122 -1.36 -14.27 -19.51
CA LYS A 122 -1.72 -12.90 -19.10
C LYS A 122 -1.75 -12.72 -17.58
N PHE A 123 -1.35 -13.75 -16.82
CA PHE A 123 -1.37 -13.72 -15.36
C PHE A 123 -0.31 -12.76 -14.84
N LEU A 124 -0.76 -11.73 -14.13
CA LEU A 124 0.09 -10.71 -13.54
C LEU A 124 -0.21 -10.64 -12.05
N VAL A 125 0.81 -10.78 -11.24
CA VAL A 125 0.74 -10.68 -9.78
C VAL A 125 1.43 -9.40 -9.35
N SER A 126 0.86 -8.70 -8.37
CA SER A 126 1.55 -7.59 -7.73
C SER A 126 1.32 -7.64 -6.22
N PHE A 127 1.96 -6.70 -5.52
CA PHE A 127 1.99 -6.63 -4.08
C PHE A 127 1.41 -5.29 -3.63
N VAL A 128 0.85 -5.25 -2.43
CA VAL A 128 0.54 -4.01 -1.70
C VAL A 128 1.11 -4.13 -0.29
N LYS A 129 1.76 -3.06 0.17
CA LYS A 129 2.22 -2.91 1.55
C LYS A 129 1.45 -1.76 2.21
N ARG A 130 1.26 -1.84 3.53
CA ARG A 130 0.67 -0.77 4.35
C ARG A 130 1.75 0.14 4.95
#